data_AF-A0A932IZL6-F1
#
_entry.id   AF-A0A932IZL6-F1
#
_cell.length_a   1.000
_cell.length_b   1.000
_cell.length_c   1.000
_cell.angle_alpha   90.00
_cell.angle_beta   90.00
_cell.angle_gamma   90.00
#
_symmetry.space_group_name_H-M   'P 1'
#
loop_
_entity.id
_entity.type
_entity.pdbx_description
1 polymer ?
#
loop_
_entity_poly.entity_id
_entity_poly.type
_entity_poly.pdbx_seq_one_letter_code
_entity_poly.pdbx_strand_id
1 'polypeptide(L)'
;VFPILLGIIVGRIGCFLAGLQDGTFGVPSTLPWAVDFGDGIARHPTQLYEIIFALAMWAICRHWRVALAPSSGLLFKILLASYLLWRLLVDGIKPVPYAMLWGWSGIQWLCFVALLLYLPLLFRQARVHFVGGKTDEKS
;
A
#
# COMPACT_ATOMS: atom_id res chain seq x y z
N VAL A 1 -9.82 1.86 9.79
CA VAL A 1 -9.06 1.19 8.69
C VAL A 1 -9.95 0.85 7.50
N PHE A 2 -11.11 0.19 7.71
CA PHE A 2 -12.00 -0.22 6.61
C PHE A 2 -12.53 0.90 5.71
N PRO A 3 -13.01 2.06 6.22
CA PRO A 3 -13.45 3.15 5.33
C PRO A 3 -12.32 3.71 4.44
N ILE A 4 -11.09 3.71 4.95
CA ILE A 4 -9.90 4.16 4.20
C ILE A 4 -9.63 3.21 3.04
N LEU A 5 -9.64 1.90 3.31
CA LEU A 5 -9.45 0.88 2.28
C LEU A 5 -10.57 0.93 1.22
N LEU A 6 -11.82 1.15 1.64
CA LEU A 6 -12.94 1.32 0.71
C LEU A 6 -12.73 2.52 -0.20
N GLY A 7 -12.32 3.66 0.37
CA GLY A 7 -12.01 4.87 -0.41
C GLY A 7 -10.90 4.65 -1.43
N ILE A 8 -9.85 3.91 -1.08
CA ILE A 8 -8.77 3.54 -2.01
C ILE A 8 -9.32 2.68 -3.16
N ILE A 9 -10.11 1.64 -2.85
CA ILE A 9 -10.69 0.76 -3.87
C ILE A 9 -11.57 1.55 -4.84
N VAL A 10 -12.52 2.33 -4.32
CA VAL A 10 -13.45 3.11 -5.15
C VAL A 10 -12.70 4.16 -5.99
N GLY A 11 -11.76 4.88 -5.39
CA GLY A 11 -10.94 5.86 -6.12
C GLY A 11 -10.16 5.23 -7.26
N ARG A 12 -9.61 4.03 -7.05
CA ARG A 12 -8.84 3.31 -8.08
C ARG A 12 -9.70 2.68 -9.17
N ILE A 13 -10.93 2.28 -8.85
CA ILE A 13 -11.91 1.90 -9.89
C ILE A 13 -12.20 3.11 -10.78
N GLY A 14 -12.38 4.31 -10.20
CA GLY A 14 -12.53 5.55 -10.97
C GLY A 14 -11.34 5.84 -11.88
N CYS A 15 -10.11 5.76 -11.36
CA CYS A 15 -8.88 5.90 -12.14
C CYS A 15 -8.79 4.88 -13.29
N PHE A 16 -9.16 3.62 -13.04
CA PHE A 16 -9.15 2.58 -14.07
C PHE A 16 -10.15 2.86 -15.19
N LEU A 17 -11.35 3.35 -14.85
CA LEU A 17 -12.38 3.72 -15.82
C LEU A 17 -12.01 4.97 -16.63
N ALA A 18 -11.25 5.91 -16.04
CA ALA A 18 -10.74 7.09 -16.73
C ALA A 18 -9.61 6.79 -17.74
N GLY A 19 -8.97 5.63 -17.62
CA GLY A 19 -7.95 5.15 -18.57
C GLY A 19 -6.71 6.05 -18.65
N LEU A 20 -6.27 6.37 -19.86
CA LEU A 20 -5.06 7.17 -20.13
C LEU A 20 -5.12 8.60 -19.56
N GLN A 21 -6.32 9.17 -19.41
CA GLN A 21 -6.48 10.55 -18.93
C GLN A 21 -6.06 10.74 -17.46
N ASP A 22 -6.04 9.66 -16.67
CA ASP A 22 -5.64 9.71 -15.27
C ASP A 22 -4.11 9.76 -15.07
N GLY A 23 -3.32 9.42 -16.10
CA GLY A 23 -1.86 9.49 -16.04
C GLY A 23 -1.21 8.53 -15.01
N THR A 24 -1.97 7.59 -14.44
CA THR A 24 -1.48 6.65 -13.41
C THR A 24 -1.05 5.30 -13.97
N PHE A 25 -1.00 5.13 -15.29
CA PHE A 25 -0.56 3.89 -15.93
C PHE A 25 0.91 3.59 -15.63
N GLY A 26 1.26 2.30 -15.56
CA GLY A 26 2.64 1.87 -15.37
C GLY A 26 3.44 1.91 -16.68
N VAL A 27 4.72 1.54 -16.61
CA VAL A 27 5.56 1.40 -17.81
C VAL A 27 5.01 0.35 -18.78
N PRO A 28 5.35 0.43 -20.08
CA PRO A 28 5.05 -0.60 -21.07
C PRO A 28 5.52 -1.98 -20.59
N SER A 29 4.67 -2.99 -20.79
CA SER A 29 4.91 -4.34 -20.29
C SER A 29 4.39 -5.38 -21.26
N THR A 30 5.14 -6.47 -21.43
CA THR A 30 4.75 -7.61 -22.27
C THR A 30 4.07 -8.72 -21.47
N LEU A 31 3.68 -8.45 -20.22
CA LEU A 31 3.01 -9.43 -19.36
C LEU A 31 1.61 -9.76 -19.88
N PRO A 32 1.12 -10.98 -19.67
CA PRO A 32 -0.18 -11.42 -20.23
C PRO A 32 -1.39 -10.71 -19.60
N TRP A 33 -1.21 -10.02 -18.47
CA TRP A 33 -2.23 -9.18 -17.81
C TRP A 33 -1.97 -7.67 -18.01
N ALA A 34 -1.06 -7.30 -18.90
CA ALA A 34 -0.89 -5.90 -19.28
C ALA A 34 -2.15 -5.43 -20.02
N VAL A 35 -2.58 -4.20 -19.74
CA VAL A 35 -3.81 -3.62 -20.29
C VAL A 35 -3.43 -2.50 -21.24
N ASP A 36 -3.99 -2.54 -22.44
CA ASP A 36 -3.99 -1.42 -23.37
C ASP A 36 -5.17 -0.52 -23.02
N PHE A 37 -4.87 0.73 -22.69
CA PHE A 37 -5.88 1.73 -22.28
C PHE A 37 -6.45 2.51 -23.47
N GLY A 38 -6.16 2.09 -24.71
CA GLY A 38 -6.70 2.66 -25.95
C GLY A 38 -5.68 3.36 -26.83
N ASP A 39 -4.38 3.19 -26.59
CA ASP A 39 -3.29 3.81 -27.36
C ASP A 39 -2.37 2.79 -28.04
N GLY A 40 -2.73 1.50 -28.05
CA GLY A 40 -1.98 0.46 -28.75
C GLY A 40 -0.81 -0.10 -27.96
N ILE A 41 -0.60 0.34 -26.71
CA ILE A 41 0.55 -0.04 -25.88
C ILE A 41 0.05 -0.70 -24.59
N ALA A 42 0.35 -2.00 -24.45
CA ALA A 42 0.07 -2.75 -23.24
C ALA A 42 0.98 -2.26 -22.09
N ARG A 43 0.35 -1.90 -20.96
CA ARG A 43 1.05 -1.37 -19.77
C ARG A 43 0.65 -2.11 -18.51
N HIS A 44 1.48 -1.97 -17.47
CA HIS A 44 1.11 -2.44 -16.14
C HIS A 44 -0.14 -1.70 -15.63
N PRO A 45 -1.25 -2.41 -15.32
CA PRO A 45 -2.44 -1.81 -14.74
C PRO A 45 -2.23 -1.54 -13.24
N THR A 46 -1.42 -0.54 -12.91
CA THR A 46 -1.06 -0.22 -11.51
C THR A 46 -2.29 0.02 -10.64
N GLN A 47 -3.37 0.56 -11.20
CA GLN A 47 -4.64 0.80 -10.54
C GLN A 47 -5.28 -0.51 -10.04
N LEU A 48 -5.24 -1.58 -10.85
CA LEU A 48 -5.70 -2.91 -10.45
C LEU A 48 -4.82 -3.51 -9.35
N TYR A 49 -3.50 -3.31 -9.43
CA TYR A 49 -2.60 -3.75 -8.36
C TYR A 49 -2.93 -3.07 -7.04
N GLU A 50 -3.23 -1.77 -7.06
CA GLU A 50 -3.64 -1.03 -5.86
C GLU A 50 -4.98 -1.54 -5.28
N ILE A 51 -5.95 -1.90 -6.14
CA ILE A 51 -7.22 -2.51 -5.71
C ILE A 51 -6.97 -3.87 -5.05
N ILE A 52 -6.17 -4.73 -5.67
CA ILE A 52 -5.81 -6.05 -5.14
C ILE A 52 -5.11 -5.90 -3.78
N PHE A 53 -4.17 -4.97 -3.67
CA PHE A 53 -3.50 -4.67 -2.41
C PHE A 53 -4.49 -4.22 -1.33
N ALA A 54 -5.42 -3.31 -1.65
CA ALA A 54 -6.40 -2.82 -0.70
C ALA A 54 -7.36 -3.93 -0.24
N LEU A 55 -7.77 -4.83 -1.14
CA LEU A 55 -8.59 -6.01 -0.81
C LEU A 55 -7.82 -7.02 0.06
N ALA A 56 -6.56 -7.30 -0.27
CA ALA A 56 -5.71 -8.16 0.55
C ALA A 56 -5.54 -7.58 1.96
N MET A 57 -5.30 -6.27 2.06
CA MET A 57 -5.14 -5.60 3.33
C MET A 57 -6.46 -5.54 4.12
N TRP A 58 -7.60 -5.44 3.45
CA TRP A 58 -8.91 -5.60 4.07
C TRP A 58 -9.07 -6.97 4.71
N ALA A 59 -8.72 -8.03 3.98
CA ALA A 59 -8.80 -9.40 4.50
C ALA A 59 -7.88 -9.62 5.70
N ILE A 60 -6.63 -9.14 5.64
CA ILE A 60 -5.66 -9.23 6.74
C ILE A 60 -6.17 -8.46 7.97
N CYS A 61 -6.61 -7.21 7.78
CA CYS A 61 -7.14 -6.38 8.85
C CYS A 61 -8.41 -6.98 9.46
N ARG A 62 -9.26 -7.64 8.67
CA ARG A 62 -10.46 -8.34 9.16
C ARG A 62 -10.07 -9.58 9.96
N HIS A 63 -9.12 -10.37 9.48
CA HIS A 63 -8.67 -11.60 10.12
C HIS A 63 -7.98 -11.30 11.47
N TRP A 64 -7.13 -10.28 11.51
CA TRP A 64 -6.38 -9.91 12.73
C TRP A 64 -7.10 -8.85 13.58
N ARG A 65 -8.34 -8.49 13.25
CA ARG A 65 -9.11 -7.47 13.97
C ARG A 65 -9.25 -7.80 15.45
N VAL A 66 -9.58 -9.05 15.75
CA VAL A 66 -9.83 -9.53 17.11
C VAL A 66 -8.53 -9.64 17.88
N ALA A 67 -7.51 -10.23 17.26
CA ALA A 67 -6.18 -10.39 17.86
C ALA A 67 -5.53 -9.04 18.20
N LEU A 68 -5.72 -8.01 17.37
CA LEU A 68 -5.12 -6.68 17.56
C LEU A 68 -6.07 -5.66 18.21
N ALA A 69 -7.28 -6.07 18.60
CA ALA A 69 -8.24 -5.21 19.30
C ALA A 69 -7.73 -4.64 20.63
N PRO A 70 -6.94 -5.36 21.44
CA PRO A 70 -6.43 -4.84 22.72
C PRO A 70 -5.48 -3.66 22.57
N SER A 71 -4.76 -3.55 21.45
CA SER A 71 -3.88 -2.42 21.17
C SER A 71 -4.56 -1.38 20.29
N SER A 72 -5.01 -0.30 20.93
CA SER A 72 -5.57 0.86 20.24
C SER A 72 -4.58 1.40 19.19
N GLY A 73 -5.04 1.47 17.93
CA GLY A 73 -4.29 2.03 16.81
C GLY A 73 -3.28 1.10 16.12
N LEU A 74 -2.97 -0.10 16.64
CA LEU A 74 -1.96 -0.99 16.02
C LEU A 74 -2.35 -1.42 14.60
N LEU A 75 -3.61 -1.79 14.38
CA LEU A 75 -4.17 -2.08 13.05
C LEU A 75 -4.00 -0.91 12.07
N PHE A 76 -4.19 0.32 12.53
CA PHE A 76 -4.02 1.50 11.69
C PHE A 76 -2.55 1.74 11.34
N LYS A 77 -1.63 1.52 12.29
CA LYS A 77 -0.19 1.64 12.03
C LYS A 77 0.31 0.57 11.06
N ILE A 78 -0.18 -0.67 11.17
CA ILE A 78 0.11 -1.74 10.21
C ILE A 78 -0.41 -1.38 8.82
N LEU A 79 -1.65 -0.88 8.72
CA LEU A 79 -2.20 -0.40 7.46
C LEU A 79 -1.31 0.69 6.85
N LEU A 80 -0.92 1.70 7.64
CA LEU A 80 -0.12 2.83 7.17
C LEU A 80 1.27 2.38 6.69
N ALA A 81 1.97 1.55 7.47
CA ALA A 81 3.27 1.01 7.08
C ALA A 81 3.18 0.16 5.81
N SER A 82 2.16 -0.69 5.71
CA SER A 82 1.94 -1.52 4.53
C SER A 82 1.63 -0.67 3.30
N TYR A 83 0.83 0.39 3.44
CA TYR A 83 0.50 1.31 2.36
C TYR A 83 1.70 2.13 1.89
N LEU A 84 2.56 2.57 2.80
CA LEU A 84 3.82 3.26 2.46
C LEU A 84 4.78 2.34 1.69
N LEU A 85 4.90 1.08 2.12
CA LEU A 85 5.69 0.08 1.41
C LEU A 85 5.13 -0.20 0.02
N TRP A 86 3.82 -0.36 -0.08
CA TRP A 86 3.14 -0.55 -1.35
C TRP A 86 3.36 0.64 -2.30
N ARG A 87 3.28 1.87 -1.78
CA ARG A 87 3.58 3.09 -2.55
C ARG A 87 5.01 3.11 -3.05
N LEU A 88 5.99 2.74 -2.23
CA LEU A 88 7.38 2.65 -2.64
C LEU A 88 7.58 1.67 -3.82
N LEU A 89 6.90 0.52 -3.78
CA LEU A 89 6.98 -0.51 -4.82
C LEU A 89 6.27 -0.10 -6.12
N VAL A 90 5.01 0.35 -6.03
CA VAL A 90 4.21 0.72 -7.21
C VAL A 90 4.77 1.94 -7.92
N ASP A 91 5.33 2.89 -7.18
CA ASP A 91 5.94 4.08 -7.76
C ASP A 91 7.19 3.75 -8.58
N GLY A 92 7.90 2.66 -8.26
CA GLY A 92 8.99 2.14 -9.09
C GLY A 92 8.54 1.52 -10.43
N ILE A 93 7.25 1.18 -10.57
CA ILE A 93 6.66 0.63 -11.80
C ILE A 93 6.11 1.76 -12.69
N LYS A 94 5.95 2.97 -12.16
CA LYS A 94 5.47 4.11 -12.94
C LYS A 94 6.62 4.79 -13.68
N PRO A 95 6.41 5.27 -14.91
CA PRO A 95 7.42 6.06 -15.59
C PRO A 95 7.69 7.31 -14.76
N VAL A 96 8.92 7.47 -14.25
CA VAL A 96 9.32 8.56 -13.37
C VAL A 96 9.58 9.81 -14.23
N PRO A 97 8.68 10.81 -14.30
CA PRO A 97 8.88 11.97 -15.16
C PRO A 97 9.83 12.99 -14.52
N TYR A 98 9.98 12.92 -13.19
CA TYR A 98 10.79 13.80 -12.36
C TYR A 98 11.67 12.93 -11.46
N ALA A 99 12.69 12.33 -12.06
CA ALA A 99 13.74 11.66 -11.31
C ALA A 99 14.49 12.72 -10.48
N MET A 100 14.50 12.52 -9.16
CA MET A 100 15.32 13.29 -8.25
C MET A 100 16.68 12.60 -8.12
N LEU A 101 17.44 12.90 -7.05
CA LEU A 101 18.74 12.27 -6.79
C LEU A 101 18.68 10.73 -6.96
N TRP A 102 19.66 10.21 -7.70
CA TRP A 102 19.88 8.77 -7.93
C TRP A 102 18.84 8.04 -8.79
N GLY A 103 17.99 8.76 -9.54
CA GLY A 103 16.97 8.14 -10.40
C GLY A 103 15.71 7.73 -9.64
N TRP A 104 15.59 8.06 -8.36
CA TRP A 104 14.39 7.82 -7.56
C TRP A 104 13.43 9.00 -7.64
N SER A 105 12.13 8.73 -7.63
CA SER A 105 11.12 9.78 -7.53
C SER A 105 11.16 10.43 -6.13
N GLY A 106 10.68 11.67 -6.03
CA GLY A 106 10.50 12.31 -4.71
C GLY A 106 9.55 11.54 -3.79
N ILE A 107 8.59 10.80 -4.35
CA ILE A 107 7.65 9.94 -3.61
C ILE A 107 8.39 8.72 -3.03
N GLN A 108 9.32 8.12 -3.77
CA GLN A 108 10.12 7.01 -3.28
C GLN A 108 10.98 7.42 -2.08
N TRP A 109 11.63 8.58 -2.15
CA TRP A 109 12.38 9.12 -1.02
C TRP A 109 11.49 9.39 0.20
N LEU A 110 10.33 10.04 -0.01
CA LEU A 110 9.36 10.30 1.05
C LEU A 110 8.90 9.00 1.74
N CYS A 111 8.49 8.00 0.95
CA CYS A 111 8.03 6.71 1.46
C CYS A 111 9.14 5.95 2.17
N PHE A 112 10.38 5.99 1.67
CA PHE A 112 11.52 5.34 2.28
C PHE A 112 11.85 5.94 3.65
N VAL A 113 11.96 7.28 3.75
CA VAL A 113 12.23 7.97 5.01
C VAL A 113 11.08 7.76 6.00
N ALA A 114 9.82 7.85 5.54
CA ALA A 114 8.66 7.59 6.37
C ALA A 114 8.67 6.16 6.94
N LEU A 115 8.98 5.14 6.12
CA LEU A 115 9.11 3.75 6.59
C LEU A 115 10.23 3.58 7.59
N LEU A 116 11.39 4.18 7.33
CA LEU A 116 12.56 4.11 8.21
C LEU A 116 12.24 4.61 9.62
N LEU A 117 11.47 5.69 9.73
CA LEU A 117 11.04 6.26 11.01
C LEU A 117 9.88 5.49 11.65
N TYR A 118 8.95 4.98 10.83
CA TYR A 118 7.71 4.38 11.32
C TYR A 118 7.87 2.91 11.73
N LEU A 119 8.72 2.14 11.05
CA LEU A 119 8.95 0.72 11.34
C LEU A 119 9.42 0.47 12.78
N PRO A 120 10.44 1.17 13.32
CA PRO A 120 10.89 0.96 14.70
C PRO A 120 9.79 1.22 15.73
N LEU A 121 8.94 2.23 15.51
CA LEU A 121 7.82 2.57 16.37
C LEU A 121 6.74 1.48 16.34
N LEU A 122 6.44 0.98 15.14
CA LEU A 122 5.50 -0.13 14.94
C LEU A 122 6.01 -1.41 15.61
N PHE A 123 7.28 -1.77 15.40
CA PHE A 123 7.89 -2.96 16.00
C PHE A 123 7.89 -2.90 17.52
N ARG A 124 8.21 -1.73 18.11
CA ARG A 124 8.16 -1.55 19.56
C ARG A 124 6.74 -1.79 20.10
N GLN A 125 5.72 -1.21 19.47
CA GLN A 125 4.35 -1.37 19.92
C GLN A 125 3.81 -2.81 19.69
N ALA A 126 4.11 -3.41 18.55
CA ALA A 126 3.73 -4.79 18.26
C ALA A 126 4.36 -5.75 19.29
N ARG A 127 5.65 -5.55 19.61
CA ARG A 127 6.36 -6.36 20.62
C ARG A 127 5.71 -6.21 22.00
N VAL A 128 5.37 -4.99 22.42
CA VAL A 128 4.68 -4.77 23.70
C VAL A 128 3.30 -5.44 23.71
N HIS A 129 2.55 -5.39 22.62
CA HIS A 129 1.24 -6.06 22.54
C HIS A 129 1.35 -7.58 22.67
N PHE A 130 2.26 -8.23 21.94
CA PHE A 130 2.42 -9.70 21.99
C PHE A 130 3.11 -10.20 23.27
N VAL A 131 3.95 -9.38 23.91
CA VAL A 131 4.61 -9.73 25.19
C VAL A 131 3.68 -9.43 26.37
N GLY A 132 2.97 -8.29 26.36
CA GLY A 132 2.05 -7.89 27.41
C GLY A 132 0.85 -8.82 27.57
N GLY A 133 0.29 -9.30 26.45
CA GLY A 133 -0.83 -10.26 26.47
C GLY A 133 -0.50 -11.61 27.13
N LYS A 134 0.78 -12.00 27.20
CA LYS A 134 1.21 -13.23 27.91
C LYS A 134 1.25 -13.09 29.43
N THR A 135 1.22 -11.86 29.96
CA THR A 135 1.32 -11.59 31.40
C THR A 135 -0.05 -11.63 32.08
N ASP A 136 -1.10 -11.19 31.40
CA ASP A 136 -2.47 -11.22 31.94
C ASP A 136 -3.11 -12.63 31.92
N GLU A 137 -2.66 -13.53 31.04
CA GLU A 137 -3.16 -14.92 30.97
C GLU A 137 -2.59 -15.84 32.07
N LYS A 138 -1.62 -15.35 32.85
CA LYS A 138 -0.97 -16.10 33.94
C LYS A 138 -1.31 -15.58 35.36
N SER A 139 -2.18 -14.58 35.47
CA SER A 139 -2.69 -14.04 36.73
C SER A 139 -4.07 -14.59 37.05
#